data_AF-A0AA38PLW0-F1
#
_entry.id   AF-A0AA38PLW0-F1
#
_cell.length_a   1.000
_cell.length_b   1.000
_cell.length_c   1.000
_cell.angle_alpha   90.00
_cell.angle_beta   90.00
_cell.angle_gamma   90.00
#
_symmetry.space_group_name_H-M   'P 1'
#
loop_
_entity.id
_entity.type
_entity.pdbx_description
1 polymer ?
#
loop_
_entity_poly.entity_id
_entity_poly.type
_entity_poly.pdbx_seq_one_letter_code
_entity_poly.pdbx_strand_id
1 'polypeptide(L)'
;LLALSQARHILLKRIPTMTTPADIRRMLTRYNVQGVADVALIYEKFVPTRQALITLARPNFLRDNLRELTNATLSGQVFTSEEVDYSETEPPPPELGRGPHAGVDNLGKNVVLSYFPSGTSPRSIQTISEKYSLAGSFDVSVRSVKSVTFIAFCFEA
;
A
#
# COMPACT_ATOMS: atom_id res chain seq x y z
N LEU A 1 10.24 16.91 -23.82
CA LEU A 1 10.38 15.54 -23.24
C LEU A 1 11.27 15.52 -21.98
N LEU A 2 11.32 16.59 -21.18
CA LEU A 2 12.17 16.66 -19.97
C LEU A 2 11.50 16.06 -18.71
N ALA A 3 10.16 16.08 -18.64
CA ALA A 3 9.38 15.59 -17.50
C ALA A 3 9.60 14.10 -17.20
N LEU A 4 9.80 13.27 -18.24
CA LEU A 4 10.06 11.83 -18.11
C LEU A 4 11.37 11.50 -17.38
N SER A 5 12.33 12.43 -17.32
CA SER A 5 13.67 12.11 -16.82
C SER A 5 13.75 11.98 -15.29
N GLN A 6 12.75 12.47 -14.56
CA GLN A 6 12.78 12.50 -13.10
C GLN A 6 11.70 11.64 -12.43
N ALA A 7 10.66 11.22 -13.17
CA ALA A 7 9.60 10.39 -12.62
C ALA A 7 10.16 9.04 -12.12
N ARG A 8 9.77 8.65 -10.90
CA ARG A 8 10.20 7.41 -10.23
C ARG A 8 9.06 6.48 -9.89
N HIS A 9 7.82 6.85 -10.23
CA HIS A 9 6.65 6.11 -9.78
C HIS A 9 5.88 5.56 -10.98
N ILE A 10 5.44 4.31 -10.84
CA ILE A 10 4.52 3.65 -11.77
C ILE A 10 3.23 3.37 -11.01
N LEU A 11 2.11 3.87 -11.52
CA LEU A 11 0.79 3.57 -11.00
C LEU A 11 0.17 2.43 -11.82
N LEU A 12 -0.11 1.32 -11.14
CA LEU A 12 -0.94 0.24 -11.67
C LEU A 12 -2.40 0.56 -11.38
N LYS A 13 -3.26 0.44 -12.39
CA LYS A 13 -4.72 0.59 -12.29
C LYS A 13 -5.42 -0.69 -12.70
N ARG A 14 -6.64 -0.88 -12.17
CA ARG A 14 -7.51 -2.04 -12.46
C ARG A 14 -6.91 -3.37 -11.99
N ILE A 15 -6.14 -3.36 -10.90
CA ILE A 15 -5.68 -4.60 -10.27
C ILE A 15 -6.84 -5.31 -9.56
N PRO A 16 -6.79 -6.65 -9.39
CA PRO A 16 -7.81 -7.38 -8.64
C PRO A 16 -8.01 -6.85 -7.20
N THR A 17 -9.24 -6.90 -6.70
CA THR A 17 -9.58 -6.36 -5.36
C THR A 17 -8.84 -7.04 -4.22
N MET A 18 -8.53 -8.34 -4.37
CA MET A 18 -7.86 -9.16 -3.35
C MET A 18 -6.34 -9.19 -3.52
N THR A 19 -5.78 -8.34 -4.39
CA THR A 19 -4.34 -8.28 -4.63
C THR A 19 -3.62 -7.79 -3.39
N THR A 20 -2.59 -8.52 -2.98
CA THR A 20 -1.66 -8.13 -1.92
C THR A 20 -0.38 -7.49 -2.50
N PRO A 21 0.40 -6.72 -1.72
CA PRO A 21 1.71 -6.24 -2.16
C PRO A 21 2.66 -7.38 -2.55
N ALA A 22 2.55 -8.55 -1.91
CA ALA A 22 3.35 -9.73 -2.24
C ALA A 22 2.99 -10.30 -3.63
N ASP A 23 1.70 -10.29 -4.00
CA ASP A 23 1.27 -10.69 -5.35
C ASP A 23 1.87 -9.79 -6.43
N ILE A 24 1.86 -8.47 -6.17
CA ILE A 24 2.46 -7.50 -7.08
C ILE A 24 3.96 -7.75 -7.18
N ARG A 25 4.68 -7.90 -6.06
CA ARG A 25 6.13 -8.20 -6.08
C ARG A 25 6.44 -9.46 -6.89
N ARG A 26 5.69 -10.54 -6.70
CA ARG A 26 5.84 -11.78 -7.49
C ARG A 26 5.59 -11.55 -8.99
N MET A 27 4.60 -10.74 -9.34
CA MET A 27 4.32 -10.35 -10.72
C MET A 27 5.46 -9.51 -11.31
N LEU A 28 5.97 -8.52 -10.57
CA LEU A 28 7.11 -7.70 -11.01
C LEU A 28 8.35 -8.56 -11.26
N THR A 29 8.62 -9.55 -10.41
CA THR A 29 9.69 -10.54 -10.66
C THR A 29 9.45 -11.34 -11.93
N ARG A 30 8.21 -11.79 -12.18
CA ARG A 30 7.85 -12.56 -13.39
C ARG A 30 8.10 -11.77 -14.68
N TYR A 31 7.81 -10.47 -14.68
CA TYR A 31 8.01 -9.57 -15.81
C TYR A 31 9.39 -8.90 -15.80
N ASN A 32 10.33 -9.38 -14.99
CA ASN A 32 11.70 -8.86 -14.90
C ASN A 32 11.80 -7.35 -14.64
N VAL A 33 10.83 -6.78 -13.92
CA VAL A 33 10.83 -5.36 -13.55
C VAL A 33 12.00 -5.09 -12.59
N GLN A 34 12.82 -4.10 -12.89
CA GLN A 34 14.05 -3.82 -12.16
C GLN A 34 13.95 -2.59 -11.28
N GLY A 35 14.83 -2.52 -10.28
CA GLY A 35 15.01 -1.32 -9.47
C GLY A 35 13.78 -0.92 -8.66
N VAL A 36 12.97 -1.87 -8.23
CA VAL A 36 11.80 -1.61 -7.36
C VAL A 36 12.28 -1.34 -5.94
N ALA A 37 12.04 -0.14 -5.43
CA ALA A 37 12.33 0.24 -4.04
C ALA A 37 11.14 -0.08 -3.12
N ASP A 38 9.91 0.25 -3.53
CA ASP A 38 8.71 -0.02 -2.75
C ASP A 38 7.51 -0.39 -3.63
N VAL A 39 6.56 -1.10 -3.03
CA VAL A 39 5.27 -1.47 -3.63
C VAL A 39 4.18 -1.22 -2.60
N ALA A 40 3.27 -0.30 -2.92
CA ALA A 40 2.18 0.12 -2.06
C ALA A 40 0.84 -0.11 -2.75
N LEU A 41 -0.15 -0.61 -2.02
CA LEU A 41 -1.54 -0.49 -2.47
C LEU A 41 -2.07 0.91 -2.13
N ILE A 42 -2.91 1.45 -3.00
CA ILE A 42 -3.61 2.71 -2.73
C ILE A 42 -4.91 2.39 -2.01
N TYR A 43 -5.14 3.06 -0.89
CA TYR A 43 -6.34 2.91 -0.07
C TYR A 43 -7.19 4.18 -0.04
N GLU A 44 -8.47 3.99 0.22
CA GLU A 44 -9.43 5.03 0.57
C GLU A 44 -10.31 4.47 1.70
N LYS A 45 -10.28 5.11 2.87
CA LYS A 45 -10.96 4.62 4.09
C LYS A 45 -10.62 3.16 4.45
N PHE A 46 -9.33 2.80 4.33
CA PHE A 46 -8.80 1.43 4.50
C PHE A 46 -9.38 0.39 3.52
N VAL A 47 -10.04 0.82 2.46
CA VAL A 47 -10.48 -0.05 1.36
C VAL A 47 -9.53 0.13 0.18
N PRO A 48 -8.96 -0.96 -0.38
CA PRO A 48 -8.06 -0.85 -1.53
C PRO A 48 -8.82 -0.34 -2.76
N THR A 49 -8.25 0.66 -3.45
CA THR A 49 -8.90 1.36 -4.58
C THR A 49 -8.72 0.64 -5.93
N ARG A 50 -8.20 -0.60 -5.92
CA ARG A 50 -7.76 -1.33 -7.12
C ARG A 50 -6.65 -0.60 -7.89
N GLN A 51 -5.76 0.04 -7.14
CA GLN A 51 -4.56 0.67 -7.66
C GLN A 51 -3.36 0.32 -6.78
N ALA A 52 -2.18 0.32 -7.37
CA ALA A 52 -0.93 0.14 -6.66
C ALA A 52 0.14 1.09 -7.19
N LEU A 53 0.94 1.64 -6.29
CA LEU A 53 2.08 2.46 -6.60
C LEU A 53 3.36 1.65 -6.47
N ILE A 54 4.17 1.68 -7.52
CA ILE A 54 5.51 1.11 -7.52
C ILE A 54 6.48 2.29 -7.47
N THR A 55 7.34 2.30 -6.45
CA THR A 55 8.41 3.30 -6.32
C THR A 55 9.70 2.67 -6.82
N LEU A 56 10.34 3.30 -7.78
CA LEU A 56 11.61 2.88 -8.34
C LEU A 56 12.78 3.54 -7.59
N ALA A 57 13.86 2.78 -7.40
CA ALA A 57 15.09 3.25 -6.77
C ALA A 57 15.78 4.34 -7.60
N ARG A 58 15.65 4.29 -8.93
CA ARG A 58 16.22 5.27 -9.87
C ARG A 58 15.23 5.54 -11.02
N PRO A 59 15.14 6.78 -11.53
CA PRO A 59 14.20 7.14 -12.60
C PRO A 59 14.54 6.43 -13.92
N ASN A 60 15.81 6.06 -14.13
CA ASN A 60 16.30 5.40 -15.33
C ASN A 60 15.57 4.08 -15.64
N PHE A 61 15.04 3.41 -14.61
CA PHE A 61 14.30 2.14 -14.76
C PHE A 61 12.87 2.34 -15.28
N LEU A 62 12.32 3.56 -15.23
CA LEU A 62 10.91 3.82 -15.50
C LEU A 62 10.50 3.37 -16.90
N ARG A 63 11.23 3.84 -17.92
CA ARG A 63 10.88 3.61 -19.33
C ARG A 63 10.91 2.11 -19.68
N ASP A 64 11.95 1.41 -19.27
CA ASP A 64 12.11 -0.01 -19.57
C ASP A 64 11.06 -0.83 -18.82
N ASN A 65 10.81 -0.51 -17.54
CA ASN A 65 9.77 -1.19 -16.76
C ASN A 65 8.35 -0.97 -17.32
N LEU A 66 8.02 0.24 -17.79
CA LEU A 66 6.72 0.50 -18.43
C LEU A 66 6.52 -0.33 -19.70
N ARG A 67 7.60 -0.50 -20.48
CA ARG A 67 7.59 -1.36 -21.66
C ARG A 67 7.37 -2.83 -21.28
N GLU A 68 8.06 -3.34 -20.27
CA GLU A 68 7.85 -4.73 -19.79
C GLU A 68 6.45 -4.96 -19.20
N LEU A 69 5.87 -3.93 -18.58
CA LEU A 69 4.52 -3.98 -18.04
C LEU A 69 3.41 -3.79 -19.10
N THR A 70 3.78 -3.55 -20.35
CA THR A 70 2.80 -3.41 -21.45
C THR A 70 2.13 -4.75 -21.72
N ASN A 71 0.82 -4.84 -21.46
CA ASN A 71 0.01 -6.07 -21.51
C ASN A 71 0.36 -7.12 -20.45
N ALA A 72 1.02 -6.72 -19.37
CA ALA A 72 1.22 -7.60 -18.23
C ALA A 72 -0.13 -8.00 -17.57
N THR A 73 -0.14 -9.16 -16.94
CA THR A 73 -1.33 -9.71 -16.28
C THR A 73 -1.06 -10.04 -14.83
N LEU A 74 -2.09 -9.87 -14.00
CA LEU A 74 -2.07 -10.23 -12.59
C LEU A 74 -3.30 -11.09 -12.31
N SER A 75 -3.08 -12.32 -11.86
CA SER A 75 -4.17 -13.30 -11.63
C SER A 75 -5.08 -13.51 -12.85
N GLY A 76 -4.50 -13.52 -14.06
CA GLY A 76 -5.24 -13.70 -15.32
C GLY A 76 -5.96 -12.45 -15.82
N GLN A 77 -5.93 -11.33 -15.08
CA GLN A 77 -6.54 -10.07 -15.49
C GLN A 77 -5.47 -9.11 -16.02
N VAL A 78 -5.77 -8.43 -17.14
CA VAL A 78 -4.93 -7.35 -17.68
C VAL A 78 -5.13 -6.09 -16.83
N PHE A 79 -4.04 -5.49 -16.38
CA PHE A 79 -4.03 -4.19 -15.73
C PHE A 79 -3.41 -3.13 -16.65
N THR A 80 -3.55 -1.86 -16.28
CA THR A 80 -2.89 -0.76 -17.00
C THR A 80 -1.83 -0.14 -16.11
N SER A 81 -0.69 0.23 -16.68
CA SER A 81 0.41 0.92 -16.01
C SER A 81 0.59 2.30 -16.62
N GLU A 82 0.84 3.30 -15.77
CA GLU A 82 1.17 4.66 -16.19
C GLU A 82 2.25 5.23 -15.28
N GLU A 83 3.01 6.19 -15.80
CA GLU A 83 3.91 6.98 -14.97
C GLU A 83 3.14 7.99 -14.13
N VAL A 84 3.67 8.26 -12.94
CA VAL A 84 3.19 9.35 -12.09
C VAL A 84 4.37 10.16 -11.63
N ASP A 85 4.27 11.46 -11.84
CA ASP A 85 5.25 12.42 -11.34
C ASP A 85 4.72 13.09 -10.07
N TYR A 86 5.42 12.88 -8.96
CA TYR A 86 5.19 13.57 -7.68
C TYR A 86 6.26 14.65 -7.43
N SER A 87 7.08 15.00 -8.44
CA SER A 87 8.08 16.05 -8.30
C SER A 87 7.45 17.45 -8.23
N GLU A 88 6.31 17.66 -8.91
CA GLU A 88 5.63 18.96 -8.97
C GLU A 88 4.59 19.15 -7.86
N THR A 89 3.93 18.08 -7.45
CA THR A 89 3.01 18.06 -6.31
C THR A 89 3.57 17.11 -5.28
N GLU A 90 4.06 17.66 -4.16
CA GLU A 90 4.42 16.84 -3.00
C GLU A 90 3.32 15.81 -2.73
N PRO A 91 3.66 14.55 -2.43
CA PRO A 91 2.64 13.57 -2.11
C PRO A 91 1.78 14.14 -0.99
N PRO A 92 0.44 14.05 -1.10
CA PRO A 92 -0.43 14.54 -0.04
C PRO A 92 0.02 13.93 1.29
N PRO A 93 0.02 14.70 2.39
CA PRO A 93 0.50 14.22 3.66
C PRO A 93 -0.23 12.91 4.01
N PRO A 94 0.49 11.91 4.57
CA PRO A 94 -0.09 10.61 4.85
C PRO A 94 -1.31 10.78 5.75
N GLU A 95 -2.48 10.55 5.17
CA GLU A 95 -3.76 10.60 5.87
C GLU A 95 -4.13 9.16 6.23
N LEU A 96 -4.36 8.92 7.52
CA LEU A 96 -4.65 7.58 8.02
C LEU A 96 -5.92 7.02 7.36
N GLY A 97 -5.77 5.87 6.69
CA GLY A 97 -6.81 5.23 5.90
C GLY A 97 -6.78 5.57 4.41
N ARG A 98 -5.88 6.45 3.94
CA ARG A 98 -5.84 6.92 2.56
C ARG A 98 -4.44 6.91 1.95
N GLY A 99 -4.38 6.70 0.63
CA GLY A 99 -3.14 6.76 -0.14
C GLY A 99 -2.31 5.48 -0.05
N PRO A 100 -1.01 5.55 -0.44
CA PRO A 100 -0.08 4.44 -0.34
C PRO A 100 -0.01 3.90 1.09
N HIS A 101 -0.10 2.57 1.24
CA HIS A 101 -0.08 1.90 2.55
C HIS A 101 -1.13 2.44 3.53
N ALA A 102 -2.21 3.04 3.04
CA ALA A 102 -3.24 3.66 3.88
C ALA A 102 -2.71 4.71 4.87
N GLY A 103 -1.56 5.34 4.57
CA GLY A 103 -0.96 6.33 5.45
C GLY A 103 -0.41 5.78 6.77
N VAL A 104 -0.18 4.46 6.87
CA VAL A 104 0.57 3.85 7.99
C VAL A 104 2.06 3.77 7.67
N ASP A 105 2.88 3.80 8.70
CA ASP A 105 4.33 3.62 8.60
C ASP A 105 4.68 2.15 8.30
N ASN A 106 5.52 1.90 7.30
CA ASN A 106 5.94 0.55 6.91
C ASN A 106 7.03 -0.06 7.82
N LEU A 107 7.15 0.42 9.06
CA LEU A 107 8.18 -0.05 9.99
C LEU A 107 7.88 -1.42 10.61
N GLY A 108 6.74 -2.02 10.30
CA GLY A 108 6.33 -3.32 10.82
C GLY A 108 5.17 -3.95 10.04
N LYS A 109 4.54 -4.96 10.65
CA LYS A 109 3.33 -5.58 10.08
C LYS A 109 2.12 -4.81 10.58
N ASN A 110 1.44 -4.15 9.66
CA ASN A 110 0.21 -3.43 9.96
C ASN A 110 -1.03 -4.26 9.59
N VAL A 111 -1.97 -4.39 10.53
CA VAL A 111 -3.25 -5.07 10.28
C VAL A 111 -4.39 -4.13 10.59
N VAL A 112 -5.37 -4.09 9.68
CA VAL A 112 -6.62 -3.36 9.88
C VAL A 112 -7.72 -4.36 10.21
N LEU A 113 -8.30 -4.26 11.41
CA LEU A 113 -9.53 -4.96 11.75
C LEU A 113 -10.73 -4.04 11.54
N SER A 114 -11.80 -4.55 10.93
CA SER A 114 -13.02 -3.79 10.64
C SER A 114 -14.27 -4.60 11.00
N TYR A 115 -15.44 -3.97 10.92
CA TYR A 115 -16.75 -4.57 11.21
C TYR A 115 -16.99 -4.98 12.68
N PHE A 116 -16.44 -4.22 13.62
CA PHE A 116 -16.83 -4.39 15.02
C PHE A 116 -18.28 -3.96 15.25
N PRO A 117 -19.02 -4.65 16.14
CA PRO A 117 -20.34 -4.20 16.59
C PRO A 117 -20.31 -2.75 17.09
N SER A 118 -21.43 -2.03 16.90
CA SER A 118 -21.58 -0.67 17.44
C SER A 118 -21.34 -0.65 18.95
N GLY A 119 -20.59 0.34 19.42
CA GLY A 119 -20.22 0.45 20.84
C GLY A 119 -19.01 -0.38 21.28
N THR A 120 -18.38 -1.15 20.38
CA THR A 120 -17.13 -1.84 20.71
C THR A 120 -16.02 -0.82 20.99
N SER A 121 -15.55 -0.77 22.23
CA SER A 121 -14.41 0.06 22.60
C SER A 121 -13.10 -0.59 22.17
N PRO A 122 -12.06 0.18 21.79
CA PRO A 122 -10.73 -0.38 21.55
C PRO A 122 -10.22 -1.21 22.73
N ARG A 123 -10.48 -0.80 23.98
CA ARG A 123 -10.02 -1.56 25.16
C ARG A 123 -10.65 -2.97 25.25
N SER A 124 -11.82 -3.18 24.67
CA SER A 124 -12.48 -4.49 24.67
C SER A 124 -11.70 -5.57 23.91
N ILE A 125 -10.82 -5.19 22.98
CA ILE A 125 -9.98 -6.13 22.23
C ILE A 125 -8.57 -6.29 22.82
N GLN A 126 -8.25 -5.55 23.89
CA GLN A 126 -6.90 -5.55 24.48
C GLN A 126 -6.46 -6.95 24.90
N THR A 127 -7.33 -7.69 25.60
CA THR A 127 -7.06 -9.08 26.02
C THR A 127 -6.83 -10.03 24.85
N ILE A 128 -7.40 -9.75 23.68
CA ILE A 128 -7.15 -10.53 22.47
C ILE A 128 -5.78 -10.15 21.89
N SER A 129 -5.45 -8.85 21.88
CA SER A 129 -4.16 -8.35 21.36
C SER A 129 -2.95 -8.77 22.20
N GLU A 130 -3.12 -9.02 23.50
CA GLU A 130 -2.07 -9.53 24.39
C GLU A 130 -1.50 -10.89 23.96
N LYS A 131 -2.25 -11.65 23.15
CA LYS A 131 -1.77 -12.93 22.58
C LYS A 131 -0.80 -12.74 21.41
N TYR A 132 -0.54 -11.50 21.01
CA TYR A 132 0.29 -11.16 19.86
C TYR A 132 1.40 -10.18 20.26
N SER A 133 2.55 -10.25 19.57
CA SER A 133 3.70 -9.37 19.82
C SER A 133 3.52 -8.01 19.15
N LEU A 134 2.88 -7.08 19.87
CA LEU A 134 2.75 -5.69 19.43
C LEU A 134 4.10 -4.97 19.45
N ALA A 135 4.33 -4.05 18.50
CA ALA A 135 5.54 -3.22 18.40
C ALA A 135 5.68 -2.16 19.51
N GLY A 136 4.82 -2.19 20.52
CA GLY A 136 4.79 -1.23 21.61
C GLY A 136 3.62 -1.49 22.56
N SER A 137 3.33 -0.51 23.43
CA SER A 137 2.15 -0.57 24.29
C SER A 137 0.86 -0.48 23.47
N PHE A 138 -0.22 -1.09 23.97
CA PHE A 138 -1.54 -1.09 23.33
C PHE A 138 -1.97 0.30 22.84
N ASP A 139 -1.88 1.34 23.67
CA ASP A 139 -2.33 2.69 23.32
C ASP A 139 -1.50 3.36 22.19
N VAL A 140 -0.27 2.88 21.96
CA VAL A 140 0.60 3.36 20.87
C VAL A 140 0.32 2.57 19.60
N SER A 141 0.13 1.25 19.75
CA SER A 141 -0.03 0.32 18.63
C SER A 141 -1.45 0.24 18.10
N VAL A 142 -2.47 0.66 18.86
CA VAL A 142 -3.89 0.58 18.49
C VAL A 142 -4.48 1.98 18.33
N ARG A 143 -4.89 2.30 17.11
CA ARG A 143 -5.55 3.58 16.78
C ARG A 143 -6.98 3.34 16.37
N SER A 144 -7.92 4.03 17.00
CA SER A 144 -9.34 4.05 16.60
C SER A 144 -9.59 5.15 15.58
N VAL A 145 -10.26 4.80 14.48
CA VAL A 145 -10.66 5.76 13.44
C VAL A 145 -12.16 5.99 13.50
N LYS A 146 -12.58 7.27 13.53
CA LYS A 146 -13.95 7.71 13.89
C LYS A 146 -15.09 7.20 13.00
N SER A 147 -14.80 6.68 11.81
CA SER A 147 -15.81 6.45 10.76
C SER A 147 -16.34 5.01 10.71
N VAL A 148 -15.54 4.06 11.16
CA VAL A 148 -15.80 2.62 11.35
C VAL A 148 -14.67 2.22 12.30
N THR A 149 -14.93 1.46 13.37
CA THR A 149 -13.86 1.07 14.30
C THR A 149 -12.82 0.25 13.52
N PHE A 150 -11.81 0.94 13.01
CA PHE A 150 -10.62 0.35 12.45
C PHE A 150 -9.61 0.32 13.57
N ILE A 151 -8.97 -0.82 13.74
CA ILE A 151 -7.85 -0.95 14.64
C ILE A 151 -6.67 -1.34 13.77
N ALA A 152 -5.80 -0.36 13.55
CA ALA A 152 -4.47 -0.60 13.04
C ALA A 152 -3.67 -1.22 14.20
N PHE A 153 -3.02 -2.36 13.97
CA PHE A 153 -2.00 -2.91 14.86
C PHE A 153 -0.66 -2.83 14.17
N CYS A 154 0.38 -2.39 14.86
CA CYS A 154 1.75 -2.60 14.43
C CYS A 154 2.34 -3.77 15.23
N PHE A 155 2.76 -4.85 14.54
CA PHE A 155 3.45 -5.99 15.13
C PHE A 155 4.94 -5.95 14.79
N GLU A 156 5.77 -6.48 15.70
CA GLU A 156 7.21 -6.65 15.45
C GLU A 156 7.47 -7.63 14.29
N ALA A 157 8.58 -7.39 13.59
CA ALA A 157 8.97 -8.12 12.38
C ALA A 157 9.35 -9.57 12.67
#